data_AF-X1CK33-F1
#
_entry.id   AF-X1CK33-F1
#
_cell.length_a   1.000
_cell.length_b   1.000
_cell.length_c   1.000
_cell.angle_alpha   90.00
_cell.angle_beta   90.00
_cell.angle_gamma   90.00
#
_symmetry.space_group_name_H-M   'P 1'
#
loop_
_entity.id
_entity.type
_entity.pdbx_description
1 polymer ?
#
loop_
_entity_poly.entity_id
_entity_poly.type
_entity_poly.pdbx_seq_one_letter_code
_entity_poly.pdbx_strand_id
1 'polypeptide(L)'
;MTEQSSNLDRAAARTRESLETVFGPASPDTVFSAPERLNDELIITAASWERAGGFGFGGGGGTDSAGHPEGGGGGGGGGTSVGRPVAVITVGAA
;
A
#
# COMPACT_ATOMS: atom_id res chain seq x y z
N MET A 1 -11.34 30.98 2.64
CA MET A 1 -11.74 29.56 2.42
C MET A 1 -10.78 28.79 1.49
N THR A 2 -9.83 29.47 0.83
CA THR A 2 -8.86 28.89 -0.12
C THR A 2 -7.64 28.22 0.55
N GLU A 3 -7.26 28.66 1.75
CA GLU A 3 -6.09 28.14 2.47
C GLU A 3 -6.32 26.75 3.08
N GLN A 4 -7.53 26.48 3.59
CA GLN A 4 -7.87 25.20 4.19
C GLN A 4 -7.92 24.06 3.15
N SER A 5 -8.43 24.31 1.94
CA SER A 5 -8.43 23.29 0.88
C SER A 5 -7.02 22.98 0.40
N SER A 6 -6.16 24.00 0.26
CA SER A 6 -4.75 23.85 -0.14
C SER A 6 -3.93 22.96 0.82
N ASN A 7 -4.22 23.03 2.12
CA ASN A 7 -3.55 22.23 3.13
C ASN A 7 -4.05 20.77 3.13
N LEU A 8 -5.35 20.55 2.90
CA LEU A 8 -5.92 19.21 2.72
C LEU A 8 -5.38 18.52 1.46
N ASP A 9 -5.26 19.26 0.35
CA ASP A 9 -4.72 18.73 -0.91
C ASP A 9 -3.24 18.33 -0.76
N ARG A 10 -2.43 19.15 -0.07
CA ARG A 10 -1.04 18.81 0.25
C ARG A 10 -0.92 17.62 1.19
N ALA A 11 -1.82 17.49 2.17
CA ALA A 11 -1.84 16.34 3.07
C ALA A 11 -2.22 15.05 2.33
N ALA A 12 -3.22 15.12 1.45
CA ALA A 12 -3.63 13.99 0.61
C ALA A 12 -2.52 13.55 -0.35
N ALA A 13 -1.83 14.51 -0.99
CA ALA A 13 -0.71 14.22 -1.89
C ALA A 13 0.44 13.50 -1.15
N ARG A 14 0.86 13.98 0.02
CA ARG A 14 1.90 13.32 0.83
C ARG A 14 1.48 11.93 1.33
N THR A 15 0.20 11.78 1.65
CA THR A 15 -0.36 10.49 2.08
C THR A 15 -0.33 9.50 0.92
N ARG A 16 -0.70 9.93 -0.29
CA ARG A 16 -0.63 9.10 -1.50
C ARG A 16 0.80 8.66 -1.81
N GLU A 17 1.75 9.58 -1.77
CA GLU A 17 3.17 9.28 -2.02
C GLU A 17 3.74 8.30 -0.98
N SER A 18 3.34 8.45 0.29
CA SER A 18 3.69 7.51 1.36
C SER A 18 3.06 6.13 1.15
N LEU A 19 1.81 6.07 0.68
CA LEU A 19 1.12 4.82 0.36
C LEU A 19 1.79 4.10 -0.82
N GLU A 20 2.14 4.81 -1.89
CA GLU A 20 2.86 4.22 -3.03
C GLU A 20 4.26 3.73 -2.63
N THR A 21 4.94 4.44 -1.73
CA THR A 21 6.25 4.01 -1.19
C THR A 21 6.12 2.74 -0.34
N VAL A 22 5.07 2.63 0.47
CA VAL A 22 4.86 1.48 1.37
C VAL A 22 4.29 0.27 0.63
N PHE A 23 3.35 0.47 -0.29
CA PHE A 23 2.72 -0.62 -1.04
C PHE A 23 3.47 -1.01 -2.31
N GLY A 24 4.40 -0.18 -2.79
CA GLY A 24 5.14 -0.43 -4.03
C GLY A 24 4.26 -0.39 -5.28
N PRO A 25 4.88 -0.36 -6.47
CA PRO A 25 4.16 -0.37 -7.73
C PRO A 25 3.57 -1.76 -8.02
N ALA A 26 2.41 -1.79 -8.69
CA ALA A 26 1.97 -2.99 -9.39
C ALA A 26 2.85 -3.19 -10.63
N SER A 27 3.70 -4.21 -10.60
CA SER A 27 4.59 -4.56 -11.73
C SER A 27 4.46 -6.05 -12.10
N PRO A 28 4.84 -6.45 -13.32
CA PRO A 28 4.89 -7.85 -13.72
C PRO A 28 5.62 -8.75 -12.71
N ASP A 29 6.72 -8.26 -12.13
CA ASP A 29 7.53 -9.00 -11.14
C ASP A 29 6.79 -9.30 -9.82
N THR A 30 5.66 -8.63 -9.58
CA THR A 30 4.80 -8.87 -8.41
C THR A 30 3.67 -9.86 -8.66
N VAL A 31 3.39 -10.18 -9.93
CA VAL A 31 2.27 -11.05 -10.35
C VAL A 31 2.74 -12.31 -11.07
N PHE A 32 3.91 -12.29 -11.69
CA PHE A 32 4.48 -13.43 -12.41
C PHE A 32 5.70 -13.99 -11.68
N SER A 33 5.86 -15.31 -11.70
CA SER A 33 7.11 -15.93 -11.30
C SER A 33 8.22 -15.67 -12.31
N ALA A 34 9.46 -15.88 -11.88
CA ALA A 34 10.53 -16.13 -12.83
C ALA A 34 10.15 -17.31 -13.76
N PRO A 35 10.55 -17.27 -15.04
CA PRO A 35 10.36 -18.41 -15.92
C PRO A 35 11.13 -19.63 -15.43
N GLU A 36 10.45 -20.76 -15.29
CA GLU A 36 11.05 -22.04 -14.95
C GLU A 36 11.03 -22.96 -16.16
N ARG A 37 12.14 -23.64 -16.44
CA ARG A 37 12.20 -24.64 -17.52
C ARG A 37 11.73 -25.98 -16.98
N LEU A 38 10.76 -26.58 -17.66
CA LEU A 38 10.32 -27.94 -17.42
C LEU A 38 10.31 -28.70 -18.74
N ASN A 39 11.29 -29.57 -18.93
CA ASN A 39 11.55 -30.23 -20.21
C ASN A 39 11.75 -29.21 -21.35
N ASP A 40 10.98 -29.34 -22.43
CA ASP A 40 11.00 -28.44 -23.59
C ASP A 40 10.05 -27.24 -23.45
N GLU A 41 9.42 -27.08 -22.28
CA GLU A 41 8.50 -26.00 -21.98
C GLU A 41 9.09 -24.99 -20.99
N LEU A 42 8.64 -23.76 -21.13
CA LEU A 42 8.87 -22.68 -20.19
C LEU A 42 7.57 -22.41 -19.45
N ILE A 43 7.63 -22.49 -18.12
CA ILE A 43 6.50 -22.34 -17.20
C ILE A 43 6.62 -20.98 -16.52
N ILE A 44 5.57 -20.18 -16.61
CA ILE A 44 5.43 -18.92 -15.87
C ILE A 44 4.12 -19.00 -15.09
N THR A 45 4.20 -18.95 -13.77
CA THR A 45 3.01 -18.91 -12.92
C THR A 45 2.55 -17.48 -12.72
N ALA A 46 1.23 -17.28 -12.69
CA ALA A 46 0.63 -15.98 -12.45
C ALA A 46 -0.25 -16.03 -11.20
N ALA A 47 -0.13 -15.00 -10.38
CA ALA A 47 -0.96 -14.77 -9.21
C ALA A 47 -1.69 -13.43 -9.33
N SER A 48 -2.94 -13.40 -8.89
CA SER A 48 -3.59 -12.14 -8.55
C SER A 48 -3.22 -11.76 -7.13
N TRP A 49 -2.93 -10.49 -6.89
CA TRP A 49 -2.78 -9.96 -5.55
C TRP A 49 -3.59 -8.69 -5.37
N GLU A 50 -4.08 -8.50 -4.15
CA GLU A 50 -4.78 -7.30 -3.71
C GLU A 50 -4.10 -6.80 -2.45
N ARG A 51 -3.74 -5.52 -2.43
CA ARG A 51 -3.32 -4.81 -1.22
C ARG A 51 -4.29 -3.68 -0.96
N ALA A 52 -4.72 -3.59 0.28
CA ALA A 52 -5.48 -2.48 0.78
C ALA A 52 -4.86 -2.03 2.09
N GLY A 53 -4.87 -0.74 2.35
CA GLY A 53 -4.48 -0.21 3.64
C GLY A 53 -4.47 1.30 3.65
N GLY A 54 -4.12 1.84 4.81
CA GLY A 54 -4.24 3.26 5.07
C GLY A 54 -3.51 3.68 6.32
N PHE A 55 -3.39 5.01 6.45
CA PHE A 55 -2.83 5.68 7.60
C PHE A 55 -3.87 6.66 8.15
N GLY A 56 -3.89 6.79 9.47
CA GLY A 56 -4.78 7.71 10.19
C GLY A 56 -4.02 8.44 11.28
N PHE A 57 -4.38 9.70 11.50
CA PHE A 57 -3.83 10.53 12.56
C PHE A 57 -4.98 11.06 13.42
N GLY A 58 -4.78 11.05 14.74
CA GLY A 58 -5.75 11.55 15.72
C GLY A 58 -5.04 12.38 16.80
N GLY A 59 -5.69 13.43 17.26
CA GLY A 59 -5.22 14.26 18.36
C GLY A 59 -6.25 14.29 19.49
N GLY A 60 -5.77 14.28 20.73
CA GLY A 60 -6.55 14.52 21.93
C GLY A 60 -5.99 15.71 22.69
N GLY A 61 -6.85 16.62 23.14
CA GLY A 61 -6.50 17.76 23.98
C GLY A 61 -7.10 17.62 25.37
N GLY A 62 -6.42 18.18 26.36
CA GLY A 62 -6.79 18.23 27.76
C GLY A 62 -6.13 19.41 28.46
N THR A 63 -6.22 19.43 29.79
CA THR A 63 -5.48 20.39 30.61
C THR A 63 -4.74 19.63 31.70
N ASP A 64 -3.53 20.08 32.02
CA ASP A 64 -2.75 19.52 33.11
C ASP A 64 -3.35 19.90 34.48
N SER A 65 -2.77 19.40 35.57
CA SER A 65 -3.25 19.71 36.93
C SER A 65 -3.11 21.19 37.33
N ALA A 66 -2.33 21.98 36.59
CA ALA A 66 -2.16 23.41 36.78
C ALA A 66 -3.05 24.25 35.83
N GLY A 67 -3.87 23.60 35.00
CA GLY A 67 -4.77 24.24 34.04
C GLY A 67 -4.11 24.64 32.72
N HIS A 68 -2.87 24.24 32.46
CA HIS A 68 -2.22 24.49 31.18
C HIS A 68 -2.77 23.55 30.10
N PRO A 69 -2.96 24.02 28.86
CA PRO A 69 -3.35 23.16 27.75
C PRO A 69 -2.29 22.07 27.55
N GLU A 70 -2.74 20.82 27.55
CA GLU A 70 -1.91 19.66 27.25
C GLU A 70 -2.59 18.84 26.16
N GLY A 71 -1.82 18.11 25.36
CA GLY A 71 -2.42 17.32 24.29
C GLY A 71 -1.43 16.33 23.70
N GLY A 72 -1.96 15.21 23.24
CA GLY A 72 -1.21 14.14 22.61
C GLY A 72 -1.75 13.87 21.21
N GLY A 73 -0.85 13.72 20.25
CA GLY A 73 -1.17 13.23 18.90
C GLY A 73 -0.64 11.83 18.72
N GLY A 74 -1.40 10.98 18.03
CA GLY A 74 -1.01 9.64 17.63
C GLY A 74 -1.30 9.40 16.15
N GLY A 75 -0.42 8.65 15.49
CA GLY A 75 -0.62 8.13 14.14
C GLY A 75 -0.63 6.61 14.16
N GLY A 76 -1.46 6.00 13.33
CA GLY A 76 -1.54 4.56 13.14
C GLY A 76 -1.66 4.20 11.66
N GLY A 77 -1.12 3.04 11.30
CA GLY A 77 -1.22 2.47 9.96
C GLY A 77 -1.70 1.03 10.04
N GLY A 78 -2.41 0.60 9.00
CA GLY A 78 -2.87 -0.78 8.88
C GLY A 78 -3.07 -1.16 7.41
N GLY A 79 -2.98 -2.45 7.13
CA GLY A 79 -3.20 -2.96 5.78
C GLY A 79 -3.41 -4.46 5.76
N THR A 80 -3.90 -4.93 4.61
CA THR A 80 -4.05 -6.33 4.26
C THR A 80 -3.40 -6.58 2.91
N SER A 81 -2.86 -7.78 2.74
CA SER A 81 -2.35 -8.26 1.47
C SER A 81 -2.84 -9.69 1.28
N VAL A 82 -3.54 -9.95 0.19
CA VAL A 82 -4.07 -11.27 -0.14
C VAL A 82 -3.64 -11.62 -1.56
N GLY A 83 -3.23 -12.86 -1.78
CA GLY A 83 -2.85 -13.37 -3.09
C GLY A 83 -3.42 -14.75 -3.35
N ARG A 84 -3.69 -15.06 -4.62
CA ARG A 84 -4.05 -16.40 -5.07
C ARG A 84 -3.48 -16.72 -6.45
N PRO A 85 -3.14 -17.98 -6.76
CA PRO A 85 -2.81 -18.40 -8.11
C PRO A 85 -4.01 -18.22 -9.04
N VAL A 86 -3.77 -17.80 -10.29
CA VAL A 86 -4.86 -17.59 -11.28
C VAL A 86 -4.58 -18.21 -12.64
N ALA A 87 -3.32 -18.38 -13.02
CA ALA A 87 -2.97 -19.00 -14.29
C ALA A 87 -1.57 -19.61 -14.27
N VAL A 88 -1.34 -20.53 -15.22
CA VAL A 88 -0.01 -21.01 -15.62
C VAL A 88 0.11 -20.77 -17.11
N ILE A 89 1.16 -20.07 -17.51
CA ILE A 89 1.51 -19.83 -18.91
C ILE A 89 2.60 -20.82 -19.28
N THR A 90 2.32 -21.64 -20.28
CA THR A 90 3.27 -22.61 -20.85
C THR A 90 3.67 -22.14 -22.23
N VAL A 91 4.98 -22.02 -22.46
CA VAL A 91 5.54 -21.67 -23.78
C VAL A 91 6.37 -22.85 -24.27
N GLY A 92 5.97 -23.42 -25.40
CA GLY A 92 6.62 -24.56 -26.05
C GLY A 92 6.59 -24.42 -27.57
N ALA A 93 7.13 -25.43 -28.27
CA ALA A 93 7.00 -25.51 -29.72
C ALA A 93 5.52 -25.71 -30.12
N ALA A 94 5.12 -25.12 -31.25
CA ALA A 94 3.78 -25.26 -31.82
C ALA A 94 3.57 -26.62 -32.46
#